data_AF-A0A929F7J3-F1
#
_entry.id   AF-A0A929F7J3-F1
#
_cell.length_a   1.000
_cell.length_b   1.000
_cell.length_c   1.000
_cell.angle_alpha   90.00
_cell.angle_beta   90.00
_cell.angle_gamma   90.00
#
_symmetry.space_group_name_H-M   'P 1'
#
loop_
_entity.id
_entity.type
_entity.pdbx_description
1 polymer ?
#
loop_
_entity_poly.entity_id
_entity_poly.type
_entity_poly.pdbx_seq_one_letter_code
_entity_poly.pdbx_strand_id
1 'polypeptide(L)' 'MVNLTIDGKKVKADKGTTILKAAKENGIEIPTLCHHEGLSPLA' A
#
# COMPACT_ATOMS: atom_id res chain seq x y z
N MET A 1 6.78 -12.31 0.92
CA MET A 1 6.95 -11.19 1.87
C MET A 1 8.22 -10.38 1.59
N VAL A 2 8.10 -9.05 1.58
CA VAL A 2 9.15 -8.05 1.49
C VAL A 2 9.06 -7.12 2.71
N ASN A 3 10.21 -6.63 3.17
CA ASN A 3 10.31 -5.68 4.27
C ASN A 3 10.53 -4.28 3.70
N LEU A 4 9.69 -3.33 4.10
CA LEU A 4 9.76 -1.95 3.66
C LEU A 4 9.43 -1.00 4.82
N THR A 5 9.74 0.27 4.66
CA THR A 5 9.47 1.30 5.67
C THR A 5 8.50 2.31 5.08
N ILE A 6 7.35 2.50 5.73
CA ILE A 6 6.36 3.54 5.37
C ILE A 6 6.25 4.48 6.57
N ASP A 7 6.53 5.77 6.37
CA ASP A 7 6.43 6.79 7.43
C ASP A 7 7.24 6.43 8.70
N GLY A 8 8.45 5.89 8.51
CA GLY A 8 9.31 5.43 9.61
C GLY A 8 8.89 4.11 10.29
N LYS A 9 7.72 3.56 9.96
CA LYS A 9 7.25 2.27 10.48
C LYS A 9 7.73 1.13 9.59
N LYS A 10 8.25 0.07 10.21
CA LYS A 10 8.61 -1.18 9.51
C LYS A 10 7.33 -1.95 9.16
N VAL A 11 7.15 -2.20 7.88
CA VAL A 11 6.00 -2.86 7.29
C VAL A 11 6.44 -4.12 6.57
N LYS A 12 5.65 -5.18 6.66
CA LYS A 12 5.80 -6.40 5.86
C LYS A 12 4.64 -6.48 4.88
N ALA A 13 4.95 -6.72 3.62
CA ALA A 13 3.96 -6.83 2.55
C ALA A 13 4.27 -8.02 1.64
N ASP A 14 3.29 -8.55 0.94
CA ASP A 14 3.54 -9.58 -0.06
C ASP A 14 4.16 -9.05 -1.34
N LYS A 15 4.95 -9.90 -2.00
CA LYS A 15 5.67 -9.49 -3.21
C LYS A 15 4.65 -9.32 -4.33
N GLY A 16 4.65 -8.15 -4.98
CA GLY A 16 3.67 -7.80 -6.02
C GLY A 16 2.45 -7.03 -5.51
N THR A 17 2.30 -6.85 -4.20
CA THR A 17 1.31 -5.94 -3.62
C THR A 17 1.71 -4.48 -3.83
N THR A 18 0.72 -3.60 -4.02
CA THR A 18 0.96 -2.15 -4.15
C THR A 18 1.27 -1.52 -2.79
N ILE A 19 2.01 -0.41 -2.79
CA ILE A 19 2.35 0.32 -1.55
C ILE A 19 1.08 0.75 -0.81
N LEU A 20 0.05 1.19 -1.53
CA LEU A 20 -1.22 1.61 -0.94
C LEU A 20 -1.92 0.47 -0.20
N LYS A 21 -1.94 -0.73 -0.78
CA LYS A 21 -2.55 -1.90 -0.14
C LYS A 21 -1.72 -2.36 1.06
N ALA A 22 -0.39 -2.39 0.93
CA ALA A 22 0.53 -2.69 2.03
C ALA A 22 0.37 -1.74 3.22
N ALA A 23 0.21 -0.43 2.96
CA ALA A 23 -0.04 0.58 3.98
C ALA A 23 -1.37 0.33 4.70
N LYS A 24 -2.45 0.12 3.94
CA LYS A 24 -3.79 -0.14 4.46
C LYS A 24 -3.83 -1.39 5.35
N GLU A 25 -3.20 -2.48 4.92
CA GLU A 25 -3.11 -3.74 5.70
C GLU A 25 -2.33 -3.58 7.01
N ASN A 26 -1.45 -2.58 7.11
CA ASN A 26 -0.67 -2.29 8.31
C ASN A 26 -1.23 -1.09 9.10
N GLY A 27 -2.49 -0.69 8.85
CA GLY A 27 -3.18 0.37 9.57
C GLY A 27 -2.65 1.78 9.27
N ILE A 28 -1.98 1.96 8.14
CA ILE A 28 -1.52 3.27 7.65
C ILE A 28 -2.50 3.71 6.57
N GLU A 29 -3.33 4.69 6.90
CA GLU A 29 -4.27 5.27 5.93
C GLU A 29 -3.56 6.33 5.08
N ILE A 30 -3.51 6.09 3.77
CA ILE A 30 -3.05 7.07 2.79
C ILE A 30 -4.31 7.60 2.10
N PRO A 31 -4.65 8.89 2.25
CA PRO A 31 -5.82 9.45 1.59
C PRO A 31 -5.63 9.40 0.08
N THR A 32 -6.62 8.85 -0.63
CA THR A 32 -6.57 8.69 -2.08
C THR A 32 -7.86 9.18 -2.73
N LEU A 33 -7.73 10.01 -3.76
CA LEU A 33 -8.86 10.50 -4.55
C LEU A 33 -9.14 9.65 -5.79
N CYS A 34 -8.08 9.19 -6.47
CA CYS A 34 -8.19 8.50 -7.77
C CYS A 34 -8.09 6.97 -7.67
N HIS A 35 -7.71 6.42 -6.51
CA HIS A 35 -7.61 4.97 -6.35
C HIS A 35 -8.98 4.38 -6.06
N HIS A 36 -9.39 3.38 -6.85
CA HIS A 36 -10.59 2.61 -6.62
C HIS A 36 -10.27 1.11 -6.74
N GLU A 37 -10.77 0.31 -5.80
CA GLU A 37 -10.58 -1.14 -5.83
C GLU A 37 -11.26 -1.74 -7.07
N GLY A 38 -10.57 -2.63 -7.79
CA GLY A 38 -11.05 -3.22 -9.04
C GLY A 38 -10.76 -2.41 -10.31
N LEU A 39 -10.25 -1.19 -10.20
CA LEU A 39 -9.71 -0.45 -11.34
C LEU A 39 -8.19 -0.59 -11.42
N SER A 40 -7.67 -0.61 -12.64
CA SER A 40 -6.22 -0.51 -12.84
C SER A 40 -5.74 0.85 -12.32
N PRO A 41 -4.55 0.94 -11.72
CA PRO A 41 -3.93 2.22 -11.40
C PRO A 41 -3.90 3.10 -12.66
N LEU A 42 -4.16 4.40 -12.51
CA LEU A 42 -3.92 5.33 -13.62
C LEU A 42 -2.46 5.22 -14.05
N ALA A 43 -2.25 5.09 -15.36
CA ALA A 43 -0.92 5.10 -15.97
C ALA A 43 -0.36 6.53 -16.04
#